data_AF-A0A6L6WBA6-F1
#
_entry.id   AF-A0A6L6WBA6-F1
#
_cell.length_a   1.000
_cell.length_b   1.000
_cell.length_c   1.000
_cell.angle_alpha   90.00
_cell.angle_beta   90.00
_cell.angle_gamma   90.00
#
_symmetry.space_group_name_H-M   'P 1'
#
loop_
_entity.id
_entity.type
_entity.pdbx_description
1 polymer ?
#
loop_
_entity_poly.entity_id
_entity_poly.type
_entity_poly.pdbx_seq_one_letter_code
_entity_poly.pdbx_strand_id
1 'polypeptide(L)'
;MRVLIVVLCSFGASASASDVEHWEEVGAWEVLVDASVGNGCLAQRVFEDGTLVQIGAVPARNGGFFAAYNAEWSDIEIGATGIVNMDFGDARFAGDVVGKINQDLPGGYAFFDNPNFVTEFGQRKSVKISGESGRLIEIDLTGSKRAIEAVLDCQKEQPEPASD
;
A
#
# COMPACT_ATOMS: atom_id res chain seq x y z
N MET A 1 22.10 -24.24 -57.15
CA MET A 1 21.32 -24.51 -55.93
C MET A 1 21.88 -23.63 -54.82
N ARG A 2 21.26 -22.48 -54.54
CA ARG A 2 21.68 -21.58 -53.45
C ARG A 2 20.50 -21.43 -52.49
N VAL A 3 20.79 -21.73 -51.24
CA VAL A 3 19.89 -21.98 -50.11
C VAL A 3 19.13 -20.70 -49.73
N LEU A 4 17.82 -20.85 -49.47
CA LEU A 4 16.95 -19.85 -48.85
C LEU A 4 17.41 -19.56 -47.41
N ILE A 5 17.48 -18.29 -47.03
CA ILE A 5 17.53 -17.88 -45.62
C ILE A 5 16.21 -17.19 -45.30
N VAL A 6 15.34 -17.88 -44.57
CA VAL A 6 14.14 -17.30 -43.96
C VAL A 6 14.56 -16.73 -42.61
N VAL A 7 14.56 -15.40 -42.49
CA VAL A 7 14.80 -14.71 -41.22
C VAL A 7 13.50 -14.72 -40.43
N LEU A 8 13.42 -15.59 -39.43
CA LEU A 8 12.33 -15.64 -38.47
C LEU A 8 12.60 -14.59 -37.38
N CYS A 9 11.96 -13.42 -37.45
CA CYS A 9 12.01 -12.44 -36.38
C CYS A 9 11.17 -12.92 -35.19
N SER A 10 11.83 -13.49 -34.19
CA SER A 10 11.24 -13.76 -32.87
C SER A 10 10.96 -12.42 -32.19
N PHE A 11 9.71 -11.96 -32.20
CA PHE A 11 9.26 -10.90 -31.31
C PHE A 11 9.25 -11.46 -29.88
N GLY A 12 10.28 -11.15 -29.09
CA GLY A 12 10.25 -11.39 -27.66
C GLY A 12 9.21 -10.46 -27.04
N ALA A 13 8.12 -11.03 -26.54
CA ALA A 13 7.19 -10.29 -25.70
C ALA A 13 7.90 -10.00 -24.37
N SER A 14 8.25 -8.74 -24.13
CA SER A 14 8.66 -8.30 -22.79
C SER A 14 7.44 -8.38 -21.88
N ALA A 15 7.37 -9.43 -21.07
CA ALA A 15 6.48 -9.44 -19.92
C ALA A 15 7.09 -8.49 -18.88
N SER A 16 6.50 -7.32 -18.67
CA SER A 16 6.81 -6.50 -17.51
C SER A 16 6.38 -7.29 -16.27
N ALA A 17 7.34 -7.69 -15.44
CA ALA A 17 7.01 -8.18 -14.11
C ALA A 17 6.39 -7.01 -13.32
N SER A 18 5.27 -7.27 -12.64
CA SER A 18 4.75 -6.33 -11.64
C SER A 18 5.79 -6.23 -10.53
N ASP A 19 6.15 -5.02 -10.11
CA ASP A 19 7.04 -4.81 -8.96
C ASP A 19 6.40 -5.24 -7.63
N VAL A 20 5.11 -5.61 -7.66
CA VAL A 20 4.34 -6.13 -6.53
C VAL A 20 4.01 -7.60 -6.76
N GLU A 21 4.44 -8.45 -5.84
CA GLU A 21 4.23 -9.92 -5.84
C GLU A 21 3.39 -10.36 -4.65
N HIS A 22 2.47 -11.31 -4.86
CA HIS A 22 1.66 -11.89 -3.78
C HIS A 22 2.51 -12.81 -2.87
N TRP A 23 2.37 -12.67 -1.55
CA TRP A 23 3.01 -13.52 -0.55
C TRP A 23 1.99 -14.47 0.12
N GLU A 24 0.91 -13.97 0.73
CA GLU A 24 -0.13 -14.80 1.33
C GLU A 24 -1.51 -14.12 1.45
N GLU A 25 -2.56 -14.90 1.77
CA GLU A 25 -3.88 -14.40 2.16
C GLU A 25 -4.16 -14.63 3.66
N VAL A 26 -4.59 -13.58 4.36
CA VAL A 26 -4.97 -13.62 5.79
C VAL A 26 -6.40 -13.12 5.98
N GLY A 27 -7.35 -14.04 5.84
CA GLY A 27 -8.77 -13.71 5.92
C GLY A 27 -9.21 -12.90 4.71
N ALA A 28 -9.55 -11.62 4.91
CA ALA A 28 -9.95 -10.70 3.83
C ALA A 28 -8.80 -9.77 3.39
N TRP A 29 -7.60 -9.98 3.92
CA TRP A 29 -6.40 -9.20 3.60
C TRP A 29 -5.46 -10.03 2.74
N GLU A 30 -4.91 -9.41 1.71
CA GLU A 30 -3.83 -9.96 0.88
C GLU A 30 -2.51 -9.33 1.32
N VAL A 31 -1.46 -10.14 1.47
CA VAL A 31 -0.12 -9.71 1.83
C VAL A 31 0.78 -9.81 0.60
N LEU A 32 1.48 -8.73 0.28
CA LEU A 32 2.29 -8.59 -0.92
C LEU A 32 3.70 -8.09 -0.57
N VAL A 33 4.65 -8.33 -1.46
CA VAL A 33 6.01 -7.76 -1.44
C VAL A 33 6.10 -6.73 -2.57
N ASP A 34 6.50 -5.51 -2.24
CA ASP A 34 6.78 -4.45 -3.22
C ASP A 34 8.29 -4.22 -3.33
N ALA A 35 8.87 -4.69 -4.44
CA ALA A 35 10.30 -4.55 -4.74
C ALA A 35 10.71 -3.09 -4.97
N SER A 36 9.78 -2.22 -5.40
CA SER A 36 10.07 -0.82 -5.73
C SER A 36 10.40 0.04 -4.51
N VAL A 37 10.03 -0.40 -3.31
CA VAL A 37 10.30 0.27 -2.02
C VAL A 37 11.36 -0.43 -1.17
N GLY A 38 12.19 -1.26 -1.80
CA GLY A 38 13.25 -2.03 -1.12
C GLY A 38 12.71 -3.30 -0.45
N ASN A 39 11.86 -4.04 -1.16
CA ASN A 39 11.19 -5.27 -0.69
C ASN A 39 10.36 -5.01 0.58
N GLY A 40 9.54 -3.95 0.54
CA GLY A 40 8.60 -3.65 1.61
C GLY A 40 7.39 -4.57 1.51
N CYS A 41 7.05 -5.25 2.60
CA CYS A 41 5.80 -6.01 2.68
C CYS A 41 4.62 -5.10 3.01
N LEU A 42 3.45 -5.37 2.43
CA LEU A 42 2.21 -4.64 2.70
C LEU A 42 1.01 -5.59 2.76
N ALA A 43 0.01 -5.23 3.55
CA ALA A 43 -1.31 -5.83 3.54
C ALA A 43 -2.27 -4.90 2.81
N GLN A 44 -3.13 -5.46 1.96
CA GLN A 44 -4.19 -4.72 1.29
C GLN A 44 -5.55 -5.38 1.40
N ARG A 45 -6.60 -4.56 1.29
CA ARG A 45 -7.98 -5.01 1.21
C ARG A 45 -8.81 -4.02 0.40
N VAL A 46 -9.69 -4.53 -0.43
CA VAL A 46 -10.75 -3.75 -1.10
C VAL A 46 -12.03 -3.88 -0.28
N PHE A 47 -12.67 -2.74 0.01
CA PHE A 47 -13.93 -2.65 0.75
C PHE A 47 -15.13 -2.62 -0.20
N GLU A 48 -16.34 -2.78 0.34
CA GLU A 48 -17.59 -2.86 -0.44
C GLU A 48 -17.86 -1.61 -1.28
N ASP A 49 -17.38 -0.45 -0.84
CA ASP A 49 -17.48 0.84 -1.54
C ASP A 49 -16.38 1.03 -2.61
N GLY A 50 -15.56 0.00 -2.86
CA GLY A 50 -14.43 0.05 -3.78
C GLY A 50 -13.19 0.74 -3.22
N THR A 51 -13.18 1.13 -1.95
CA THR A 51 -11.97 1.70 -1.32
C THR A 51 -10.91 0.60 -1.18
N LEU A 52 -9.76 0.82 -1.80
CA LEU A 52 -8.55 0.02 -1.59
C LEU A 52 -7.77 0.63 -0.42
N VAL A 53 -7.56 -0.16 0.64
CA VAL A 53 -6.70 0.22 1.77
C VAL A 53 -5.43 -0.60 1.74
N GLN A 54 -4.30 0.05 2.00
CA GLN A 54 -2.99 -0.56 2.14
C GLN A 54 -2.31 -0.09 3.42
N ILE A 55 -1.64 -1.02 4.10
CA ILE A 55 -0.73 -0.73 5.21
C ILE A 55 0.51 -1.60 5.07
N GLY A 56 1.70 -1.02 5.20
CA GLY A 56 2.92 -1.79 4.98
C GLY A 56 4.18 -1.13 5.52
N ALA A 57 5.28 -1.85 5.38
CA ALA A 57 6.61 -1.37 5.71
C ALA A 57 7.23 -0.63 4.53
N VAL A 58 8.08 0.35 4.85
CA VAL A 58 8.93 1.07 3.89
C VAL A 58 10.37 0.96 4.39
N PRO A 59 11.04 -0.20 4.17
CA PRO A 59 12.36 -0.47 4.75
C PRO A 59 13.41 0.60 4.40
N ALA A 60 13.40 1.09 3.16
CA ALA A 60 14.31 2.13 2.68
C ALA A 60 14.20 3.46 3.47
N ARG A 61 13.12 3.67 4.22
CA ARG A 61 12.89 4.87 5.03
C ARG A 61 12.75 4.57 6.53
N ASN A 62 13.00 3.33 6.95
CA ASN A 62 12.85 2.87 8.33
C ASN A 62 11.50 3.26 8.97
N GLY A 63 10.40 3.01 8.24
CA GLY A 63 9.06 3.32 8.69
C GLY A 63 8.01 2.46 8.00
N GLY A 64 6.77 2.90 8.06
CA GLY A 64 5.65 2.29 7.37
C GLY A 64 4.82 3.31 6.60
N PHE A 65 3.77 2.82 5.98
CA PHE A 65 2.81 3.67 5.30
C PHE A 65 1.39 3.17 5.51
N PHE A 66 0.45 4.12 5.40
CA PHE A 66 -0.95 3.86 5.23
C PHE A 66 -1.39 4.55 3.94
N ALA A 67 -2.14 3.86 3.11
CA ALA A 67 -2.72 4.44 1.93
C ALA A 67 -4.17 4.00 1.76
N ALA A 68 -4.95 4.89 1.17
CA ALA A 68 -6.31 4.59 0.76
C ALA A 68 -6.55 5.21 -0.62
N TYR A 69 -7.26 4.47 -1.47
CA TYR A 69 -7.58 4.87 -2.84
C TYR A 69 -9.03 4.52 -3.18
N ASN A 70 -9.70 5.37 -3.95
CA ASN A 70 -11.07 5.12 -4.40
C ASN A 70 -11.33 5.91 -5.70
N ALA A 71 -12.01 5.30 -6.66
CA ALA A 71 -12.36 5.91 -7.94
C ALA A 71 -13.20 7.20 -7.79
N GLU A 72 -13.96 7.34 -6.70
CA GLU A 72 -14.79 8.52 -6.42
C GLU A 72 -13.96 9.73 -5.97
N TRP A 73 -12.68 9.57 -5.60
CA TRP A 73 -11.83 10.65 -5.08
C TRP A 73 -11.07 11.39 -6.18
N SER A 74 -11.78 11.71 -7.27
CA SER A 74 -11.25 12.36 -8.48
C SER A 74 -10.69 13.77 -8.28
N ASP A 75 -10.96 14.39 -7.12
CA ASP A 75 -10.42 15.67 -6.66
C ASP A 75 -8.99 15.57 -6.10
N ILE A 76 -8.46 14.37 -5.87
CA ILE A 76 -7.10 14.19 -5.37
C ILE A 76 -6.09 14.30 -6.52
N GLU A 77 -5.30 15.36 -6.51
CA GLU A 77 -4.23 15.60 -7.48
C GLU A 77 -2.94 14.84 -7.12
N ILE A 78 -2.26 14.26 -8.12
CA ILE A 78 -0.99 13.56 -7.91
C ILE A 78 0.07 14.55 -7.41
N GLY A 79 0.74 14.20 -6.31
CA GLY A 79 1.80 15.01 -5.72
C GLY A 79 1.30 16.16 -4.86
N ALA A 80 -0.01 16.43 -4.81
CA ALA A 80 -0.56 17.38 -3.85
C ALA A 80 -0.31 16.89 -2.42
N THR A 81 0.12 17.80 -1.55
CA THR A 81 0.42 17.51 -0.15
C THR A 81 -0.66 18.09 0.75
N GLY A 82 -0.93 17.44 1.88
CA GLY A 82 -1.79 17.99 2.92
C GLY A 82 -1.64 17.19 4.21
N ILE A 83 -2.55 17.43 5.16
CA ILE A 83 -2.63 16.67 6.40
C ILE A 83 -3.82 15.71 6.39
N VAL A 84 -3.57 14.46 6.78
CA VAL A 84 -4.62 13.50 7.12
C VAL A 84 -4.70 13.34 8.64
N ASN A 85 -5.92 13.29 9.18
CA ASN A 85 -6.19 12.98 10.57
C ASN A 85 -6.77 11.57 10.67
N MET A 86 -6.32 10.81 11.66
CA MET A 86 -6.72 9.43 11.90
C MET A 86 -7.18 9.30 13.35
N ASP A 87 -8.48 9.09 13.53
CA ASP A 87 -9.16 9.05 14.83
C ASP A 87 -9.62 7.62 15.14
N PHE A 88 -9.00 7.03 16.16
CA PHE A 88 -9.29 5.70 16.70
C PHE A 88 -10.21 5.76 17.95
N GLY A 89 -10.78 6.94 18.24
CA GLY A 89 -11.62 7.22 19.41
C GLY A 89 -10.86 7.99 20.49
N ASP A 90 -10.11 7.27 21.32
CA ASP A 90 -9.27 7.82 22.40
C ASP A 90 -7.82 8.10 21.96
N ALA A 91 -7.39 7.51 20.84
CA ALA A 91 -6.11 7.81 20.19
C ALA A 91 -6.33 8.58 18.87
N ARG A 92 -5.50 9.61 18.64
CA ARG A 92 -5.55 10.46 17.44
C ARG A 92 -4.15 10.67 16.90
N PHE A 93 -4.02 10.57 15.59
CA PHE A 93 -2.79 10.83 14.84
C PHE A 93 -3.08 11.81 13.72
N ALA A 94 -2.07 12.58 13.34
CA ALA A 94 -2.07 13.37 12.13
C ALA A 94 -0.73 13.16 11.43
N GLY A 95 -0.73 13.20 10.10
CA GLY A 95 0.48 13.03 9.31
C GLY A 95 0.36 13.67 7.94
N ASP A 96 1.52 13.93 7.35
CA ASP A 96 1.61 14.38 5.97
C ASP A 96 1.08 13.28 5.04
N VAL A 97 0.23 13.68 4.09
CA VAL A 97 -0.28 12.82 3.03
C VAL A 97 0.10 13.41 1.68
N VAL A 98 0.45 12.54 0.74
CA VAL A 98 0.67 12.92 -0.66
C VAL A 98 -0.36 12.22 -1.56
N GLY A 99 -0.93 12.96 -2.51
CA GLY A 99 -1.81 12.42 -3.53
C GLY A 99 -1.06 11.47 -4.46
N LYS A 100 -1.62 10.27 -4.67
CA LYS A 100 -1.06 9.19 -5.48
C LYS A 100 -2.16 8.53 -6.30
N ILE A 101 -1.76 7.83 -7.35
CA ILE A 101 -2.62 6.87 -8.06
C ILE A 101 -2.04 5.48 -7.83
N ASN A 102 -2.92 4.53 -7.50
CA ASN A 102 -2.61 3.11 -7.44
C ASN A 102 -3.68 2.34 -8.19
N GLN A 103 -3.31 1.51 -9.17
CA GLN A 103 -4.25 0.74 -10.00
C GLN A 103 -5.39 1.62 -10.58
N ASP A 104 -5.04 2.79 -11.13
CA ASP A 104 -5.97 3.80 -11.64
C ASP A 104 -6.92 4.44 -10.60
N LEU A 105 -6.77 4.12 -9.31
CA LEU A 105 -7.53 4.72 -8.22
C LEU A 105 -6.77 5.92 -7.64
N PRO A 106 -7.34 7.14 -7.63
CA PRO A 106 -6.76 8.27 -6.93
C PRO A 106 -6.91 8.09 -5.42
N GLY A 107 -5.94 8.62 -4.67
CA GLY A 107 -5.89 8.43 -3.23
C GLY A 107 -4.74 9.12 -2.53
N GLY A 108 -4.66 8.89 -1.23
CA GLY A 108 -3.62 9.45 -0.37
C GLY A 108 -2.67 8.38 0.11
N TYR A 109 -1.38 8.71 0.13
CA TYR A 109 -0.32 7.91 0.74
C TYR A 109 0.30 8.69 1.89
N ALA A 110 0.23 8.14 3.09
CA ALA A 110 0.81 8.73 4.30
C ALA A 110 1.93 7.84 4.82
N PHE A 111 3.13 8.39 4.92
CA PHE A 111 4.26 7.73 5.58
C PHE A 111 4.23 8.02 7.08
N PHE A 112 4.63 7.05 7.89
CA PHE A 112 4.81 7.22 9.32
C PHE A 112 6.03 6.45 9.83
N ASP A 113 6.66 6.97 10.87
CA ASP A 113 7.76 6.34 11.62
C ASP A 113 7.38 6.10 13.09
N ASN A 114 6.12 6.38 13.46
CA ASN A 114 5.62 6.23 14.81
C ASN A 114 5.04 4.82 15.04
N PRO A 115 5.68 3.96 15.85
CA PRO A 115 5.21 2.59 16.09
C PRO A 115 3.86 2.52 16.82
N ASN A 116 3.45 3.58 17.51
CA ASN A 116 2.13 3.63 18.15
C ASN A 116 1.01 3.62 17.10
N PHE A 117 1.23 4.15 15.90
CA PHE A 117 0.22 4.13 14.85
C PHE A 117 -0.14 2.69 14.43
N VAL A 118 0.87 1.85 14.17
CA VAL A 118 0.68 0.43 13.80
C VAL A 118 -0.03 -0.33 14.93
N THR A 119 0.32 -0.02 16.18
CA THR A 119 -0.30 -0.61 17.37
C THR A 119 -1.80 -0.32 17.40
N GLU A 120 -2.19 0.94 17.23
CA GLU A 120 -3.60 1.35 17.22
C GLU A 120 -4.34 0.76 16.01
N PHE A 121 -3.71 0.75 14.83
CA PHE A 121 -4.30 0.14 13.63
C PHE A 121 -4.60 -1.35 13.81
N GLY A 122 -3.72 -2.09 14.50
CA GLY A 122 -3.90 -3.51 14.78
C GLY A 122 -4.87 -3.83 15.93
N GLN A 123 -5.10 -2.90 16.86
CA GLN A 123 -5.88 -3.17 18.07
C GLN A 123 -7.34 -2.69 18.00
N ARG A 124 -7.63 -1.77 17.08
CA ARG A 124 -8.92 -1.09 17.00
C ARG A 124 -9.85 -1.77 16.01
N LYS A 125 -11.15 -1.47 16.12
CA LYS A 125 -12.19 -2.01 15.24
C LYS A 125 -12.47 -1.12 14.04
N SER A 126 -12.27 0.18 14.19
CA SER A 126 -12.39 1.13 13.09
C SER A 126 -11.45 2.30 13.30
N VAL A 127 -11.21 3.02 12.20
CA VAL A 127 -10.54 4.32 12.20
C VAL A 127 -11.34 5.28 11.34
N LYS A 128 -11.53 6.49 11.84
CA LYS A 128 -12.08 7.60 11.05
C LYS A 128 -10.94 8.41 10.49
N ILE A 129 -10.97 8.65 9.19
CA ILE A 129 -9.91 9.33 8.47
C ILE A 129 -10.50 10.58 7.82
N SER A 130 -9.89 11.74 8.09
CA SER A 130 -10.30 13.00 7.48
C SER A 130 -9.13 13.77 6.88
N GLY A 131 -9.36 14.35 5.70
CA GLY A 131 -8.40 15.21 5.01
C GLY A 131 -8.87 16.67 4.93
N GLU A 132 -8.01 17.53 4.39
CA GLU A 132 -8.29 18.97 4.23
C GLU A 132 -9.47 19.28 3.31
N SER A 133 -9.83 18.38 2.39
CA SER A 133 -11.02 18.51 1.54
C SER A 133 -12.33 18.41 2.33
N GLY A 134 -12.27 18.06 3.63
CA GLY A 134 -13.44 17.79 4.46
C GLY A 134 -14.01 16.38 4.28
N ARG A 135 -13.42 15.57 3.38
CA ARG A 135 -13.75 14.15 3.23
C ARG A 135 -13.51 13.43 4.55
N LEU A 136 -14.51 12.68 5.00
CA LEU A 136 -14.47 11.80 6.16
C LEU A 136 -14.82 10.38 5.70
N ILE A 137 -13.94 9.43 5.97
CA ILE A 137 -14.18 8.00 5.73
C ILE A 137 -14.02 7.25 7.05
N GLU A 138 -14.70 6.10 7.17
CA GLU A 138 -14.52 5.18 8.28
C GLU A 138 -14.14 3.81 7.71
N ILE A 139 -13.01 3.28 8.16
CA ILE A 139 -12.50 1.97 7.72
C ILE A 139 -12.73 0.96 8.83
N ASP A 140 -13.33 -0.18 8.48
CA ASP A 140 -13.41 -1.35 9.36
C ASP A 140 -12.05 -2.07 9.41
N LEU A 141 -11.46 -2.10 10.60
CA LEU A 141 -10.17 -2.70 10.88
C LEU A 141 -10.28 -4.16 11.32
N THR A 142 -11.44 -4.79 11.15
CA THR A 142 -11.59 -6.21 11.42
C THR A 142 -10.56 -7.03 10.65
N GLY A 143 -9.76 -7.81 11.39
CA GLY A 143 -8.68 -8.62 10.85
C GLY A 143 -7.34 -7.90 10.66
N SER A 144 -7.27 -6.57 10.83
CA SER A 144 -6.05 -5.78 10.62
C SER A 144 -4.89 -6.27 11.49
N LYS A 145 -5.16 -6.73 12.72
CA LYS A 145 -4.14 -7.30 13.61
C LYS A 145 -3.36 -8.44 12.95
N ARG A 146 -4.08 -9.43 12.40
CA ARG A 146 -3.45 -10.61 11.79
C ARG A 146 -2.76 -10.22 10.48
N ALA A 147 -3.34 -9.27 9.74
CA ALA A 147 -2.72 -8.75 8.54
C ALA A 147 -1.39 -8.03 8.83
N ILE A 148 -1.32 -7.22 9.90
CA ILE A 148 -0.07 -6.59 10.36
C ILE A 148 0.93 -7.64 10.83
N GLU A 149 0.51 -8.64 11.61
CA GLU A 149 1.38 -9.74 12.03
C GLU A 149 2.00 -10.46 10.83
N ALA A 150 1.19 -10.73 9.79
CA ALA A 150 1.65 -11.32 8.54
C ALA A 150 2.59 -10.42 7.74
N VAL A 151 2.34 -9.10 7.68
CA VAL A 151 3.29 -8.14 7.09
C VAL A 151 4.64 -8.20 7.81
N LEU A 152 4.64 -8.29 9.14
CA LEU A 152 5.87 -8.41 9.92
C LEU A 152 6.58 -9.75 9.70
N ASP A 153 5.84 -10.84 9.50
CA ASP A 153 6.43 -12.14 9.19
C ASP A 153 7.01 -12.16 7.77
N CYS A 154 6.26 -11.66 6.78
CA CYS A 154 6.74 -11.42 5.42
C CYS A 154 8.03 -10.59 5.43
N GLN A 155 8.07 -9.49 6.20
CA GLN A 155 9.21 -8.58 6.20
C GLN A 155 10.49 -9.22 6.75
N LYS A 156 10.38 -10.22 7.65
CA LYS A 156 11.54 -10.97 8.17
C LYS A 156 12.17 -11.88 7.11
N GLU A 157 11.42 -12.26 6.08
CA GLU A 157 11.90 -13.09 4.98
C GLU A 157 12.56 -12.28 3.86
N GLN A 158 12.37 -10.95 3.86
CA GLN A 158 12.93 -10.08 2.82
C GLN A 158 14.37 -9.67 3.13
N PRO A 159 15.22 -9.55 2.11
CA PRO A 159 16.56 -9.00 2.31
C PRO A 159 16.46 -7.54 2.72
N GLU A 160 17.36 -7.10 3.61
CA GLU A 160 17.48 -5.69 3.95
C GLU A 160 17.76 -4.85 2.69
N PRO A 161 17.20 -3.64 2.59
CA PRO A 161 17.51 -2.74 1.48
C PRO A 161 19.03 -2.49 1.46
N ALA A 162 19.60 -2.49 0.25
CA ALA A 162 21.01 -2.17 0.09
C ALA A 162 21.30 -0.81 0.72
N SER A 163 22.30 -0.74 1.60
CA SER A 163 22.80 0.53 2.12
C SER A 163 23.66 1.18 1.05
N ASP A 164 23.19 2.29 0.49
CA ASP A 164 24.00 3.18 -0.34
C ASP A 164 24.96 4.03 0.51
#